data_AF-A0A2H2ZMX3-F1
#
_entry.id   AF-A0A2H2ZMX3-F1
#
_cell.length_a   1.000
_cell.length_b   1.000
_cell.length_c   1.000
_cell.angle_alpha   90.00
_cell.angle_beta   90.00
_cell.angle_gamma   90.00
#
_symmetry.space_group_name_H-M   'P 1'
#
loop_
_entity.id
_entity.type
_entity.pdbx_description
1 polymer ?
#
loop_
_entity_poly.entity_id
_entity_poly.type
_entity_poly.pdbx_seq_one_letter_code
_entity_poly.pdbx_strand_id
1 'polypeptide(L)' 'MKAQCQVFASTFNPEGIRMGNKVLRQRLKGPALAAYYPRKLATIKDVKREFGPVLATWDEAEEDRFEYIEE' A
#
# COMPACT_ATOMS: atom_id res chain seq x y z
N MET A 1 -21.86 31.34 -18.55
CA MET A 1 -21.02 30.13 -18.44
C MET A 1 -19.53 30.45 -18.21
N LYS A 2 -18.87 31.31 -19.02
CA LYS A 2 -17.46 31.71 -18.80
C LYS A 2 -17.18 32.31 -17.41
N ALA A 3 -18.00 33.26 -16.95
CA ALA A 3 -17.86 33.89 -15.64
C ALA A 3 -17.98 32.88 -14.47
N GLN A 4 -18.93 31.94 -14.55
CA GLN A 4 -19.07 30.85 -13.59
C GLN A 4 -17.79 29.99 -13.53
N CYS A 5 -17.25 29.61 -14.69
CA CYS A 5 -16.03 28.81 -14.73
C CYS A 5 -14.82 29.53 -14.11
N GLN A 6 -14.76 30.87 -14.23
CA GLN A 6 -13.75 31.71 -13.59
C GLN A 6 -13.92 31.76 -12.07
N VAL A 7 -15.15 31.92 -11.58
CA VAL A 7 -15.46 31.92 -10.14
C VAL A 7 -15.11 30.59 -9.48
N PHE A 8 -15.41 29.46 -10.13
CA PHE A 8 -15.22 28.12 -9.56
C PHE A 8 -13.96 27.40 -10.03
N ALA A 9 -13.03 28.10 -10.70
CA ALA A 9 -11.79 27.52 -11.24
C ALA A 9 -12.00 26.23 -12.06
N SER A 10 -13.11 26.15 -12.80
CA SER A 10 -13.45 25.01 -13.65
C SER A 10 -13.04 25.27 -15.10
N THR A 11 -12.81 24.21 -15.89
CA THR A 11 -12.45 24.35 -17.31
C THR A 11 -13.63 24.81 -18.16
N PHE A 12 -13.47 25.92 -18.89
CA PHE A 12 -14.41 26.40 -19.90
C PHE A 12 -13.97 25.91 -21.30
N ASN A 13 -14.79 25.09 -21.96
CA ASN A 13 -14.48 24.50 -23.28
C ASN A 13 -15.69 24.63 -24.25
N PRO A 14 -15.89 25.80 -24.87
CA PRO A 14 -17.03 26.07 -25.74
C PRO A 14 -16.97 25.31 -27.08
N GLU A 15 -15.77 24.99 -27.56
CA GLU A 15 -15.54 24.31 -28.85
C GLU A 15 -15.56 22.76 -28.71
N GLY A 16 -15.68 22.25 -27.49
CA GLY A 16 -15.74 20.80 -27.26
C GLY A 16 -14.45 20.06 -27.61
N ILE A 17 -13.30 20.74 -27.63
CA ILE A 17 -12.01 20.14 -28.01
C ILE A 17 -11.58 19.11 -26.98
N ARG A 18 -10.94 18.03 -27.43
CA ARG A 18 -10.41 16.95 -26.58
C ARG A 18 -9.12 17.37 -25.87
N MET A 19 -9.25 18.03 -24.73
CA MET A 19 -8.11 18.54 -23.93
C MET A 19 -7.49 17.51 -22.96
N GLY A 20 -7.95 16.25 -22.95
CA GLY A 20 -7.40 15.23 -22.04
C GLY A 20 -7.82 15.35 -20.56
N ASN A 21 -8.66 16.34 -20.20
CA ASN A 21 -9.14 16.55 -18.81
C ASN A 21 -9.79 15.32 -18.16
N LYS A 22 -10.31 14.37 -18.95
CA LYS A 22 -10.83 13.08 -18.44
C LYS A 22 -9.75 12.27 -17.73
N VAL A 23 -8.55 12.23 -18.28
CA VAL A 23 -7.43 11.46 -17.72
C VAL A 23 -6.90 12.12 -16.46
N LEU A 24 -6.74 13.45 -16.47
CA LEU A 24 -6.24 14.20 -15.30
C LEU A 24 -7.20 14.19 -14.11
N ARG A 25 -8.52 14.16 -14.36
CA ARG A 25 -9.55 14.06 -13.31
C ARG A 25 -9.71 12.66 -12.74
N GLN A 26 -9.17 11.65 -13.41
CA GLN A 26 -9.26 10.29 -12.92
C GLN A 26 -8.44 10.16 -11.63
N ARG A 27 -9.08 9.76 -10.54
CA ARG A 27 -8.39 9.48 -9.29
C ARG A 27 -7.39 8.34 -9.48
N LEU A 28 -6.18 8.53 -8.94
CA LEU A 28 -5.13 7.52 -8.97
C LEU A 28 -5.56 6.29 -8.15
N LYS A 29 -5.37 5.10 -8.71
CA LYS A 29 -5.69 3.82 -8.05
C LYS A 29 -4.47 3.14 -7.38
N GLY A 30 -3.28 3.72 -7.55
CA GLY A 30 -2.01 3.14 -7.11
C GLY A 30 -2.00 2.69 -5.64
N PRO A 31 -2.41 3.53 -4.67
CA PRO A 31 -2.39 3.16 -3.25
C PRO A 31 -3.28 1.94 -2.93
N ALA A 32 -4.46 1.86 -3.56
CA ALA A 32 -5.38 0.75 -3.36
C ALA A 32 -4.82 -0.57 -3.92
N LEU A 33 -4.11 -0.51 -5.06
CA LEU A 33 -3.48 -1.68 -5.67
C LEU A 33 -2.23 -2.13 -4.90
N ALA A 34 -1.42 -1.19 -4.42
CA ALA A 34 -0.20 -1.50 -3.66
C ALA A 34 -0.51 -2.19 -2.32
N ALA A 35 -1.67 -1.90 -1.73
CA ALA A 35 -2.13 -2.50 -0.48
C ALA A 35 -2.86 -3.85 -0.67
N TYR A 36 -2.77 -4.49 -1.84
CA TYR A 36 -3.47 -5.73 -2.13
C TYR A 36 -3.09 -6.87 -1.17
N TYR A 37 -1.79 -7.07 -0.93
CA TYR A 37 -1.33 -8.00 0.10
C TYR A 37 -1.12 -7.27 1.43
N PRO A 38 -1.43 -7.93 2.57
CA PRO A 38 -1.14 -7.37 3.88
C PRO A 38 0.33 -6.97 4.00
N ARG A 39 0.58 -5.83 4.65
CA ARG A 39 1.94 -5.43 5.00
C ARG A 39 2.53 -6.46 5.96
N LYS A 40 3.84 -6.69 5.88
CA LYS A 40 4.55 -7.52 6.86
C LYS A 40 4.31 -6.92 8.25
N LEU A 41 3.68 -7.72 9.11
CA LEU A 41 3.47 -7.41 10.52
C LEU A 41 4.66 -7.91 11.33
N ALA A 42 4.57 -7.75 12.66
CA ALA A 42 5.55 -8.32 13.57
C ALA A 42 5.64 -9.84 13.38
N THR A 43 6.87 -10.33 13.31
CA THR A 43 7.21 -11.75 13.17
C THR A 43 7.74 -12.30 14.49
N ILE A 44 7.87 -13.63 14.61
CA ILE A 44 8.50 -14.28 15.78
C ILE A 44 9.93 -13.76 15.99
N LYS A 45 10.64 -13.39 14.91
CA LYS A 45 11.96 -12.75 14.98
C LYS A 45 11.92 -11.39 15.67
N ASP A 46 10.88 -10.60 15.43
CA ASP A 46 10.71 -9.31 16.10
C ASP A 46 10.42 -9.50 17.60
N VAL A 47 9.64 -10.53 17.96
CA VAL A 47 9.35 -10.89 19.36
C VAL A 47 10.62 -11.36 20.08
N LYS A 48 11.40 -12.26 19.45
CA LYS A 48 12.70 -12.73 19.96
C LYS A 48 13.66 -11.57 20.23
N ARG A 49 13.73 -10.61 19.31
CA ARG A 49 14.59 -9.42 19.46
C ARG A 49 14.20 -8.57 20.66
N GLU A 50 12.91 -8.37 20.89
CA GLU A 50 12.41 -7.47 21.93
C GLU A 50 12.39 -8.14 23.33
N PHE A 51 11.96 -9.40 23.40
CA PHE A 51 11.69 -10.08 24.68
C PHE A 51 12.66 -11.22 25.01
N GLY A 52 13.53 -11.62 24.07
CA GLY A 52 14.46 -12.74 24.23
C GLY A 52 15.35 -12.73 25.48
N PRO A 53 15.77 -11.57 26.03
CA PRO A 53 16.55 -11.55 27.27
C PRO A 53 15.77 -11.98 28.52
N VAL A 54 14.45 -11.88 28.49
CA VAL A 54 13.57 -12.11 29.65
C VAL A 54 12.67 -13.34 29.45
N LEU A 55 12.34 -13.67 28.20
CA LEU A 55 11.45 -14.75 27.86
C LEU A 55 12.07 -15.66 26.79
N ALA A 56 12.18 -16.94 27.09
CA ALA A 56 12.55 -17.93 26.10
C ALA A 56 11.38 -18.14 25.13
N THR A 57 11.61 -17.85 23.85
CA THR A 57 10.65 -18.07 22.76
C THR A 57 11.24 -19.04 21.74
N TRP A 58 10.47 -20.00 21.27
CA TRP A 58 10.82 -20.94 20.19
C TRP A 58 10.09 -20.56 18.90
N ASP A 59 10.63 -20.99 17.75
CA ASP A 59 10.00 -20.80 16.43
C ASP A 59 9.82 -22.18 15.80
N GLU A 60 8.67 -22.81 16.06
CA GLU A 60 8.41 -24.23 15.74
C GLU A 60 8.66 -24.53 14.25
N ALA A 61 8.17 -23.68 13.35
CA ALA A 61 8.35 -23.88 11.92
C ALA A 61 9.82 -23.79 11.46
N GLU A 62 10.64 -23.04 12.19
CA GLU A 62 12.07 -22.94 11.92
C GLU A 62 12.85 -24.12 12.53
N GLU A 63 12.42 -24.62 13.70
CA GLU A 63 12.95 -25.83 14.33
C GLU A 63 12.66 -27.06 13.46
N ASP A 64 11.41 -27.24 13.01
CA ASP A 64 11.01 -28.28 12.06
C ASP A 64 11.84 -28.24 10.77
N ARG A 65 12.15 -27.03 10.28
CA ARG A 65 12.99 -26.84 9.09
C ARG A 65 14.42 -27.30 9.34
N PHE A 66 14.98 -27.08 10.53
CA PHE A 66 16.31 -27.54 10.88
C PHE A 66 16.36 -29.05 11.03
N GLU A 67 15.39 -29.65 11.70
CA GLU A 67 15.27 -31.11 11.83
C GLU A 67 15.23 -31.78 10.45
N TYR A 68 14.42 -31.25 9.52
CA TYR A 68 14.35 -31.76 8.14
C TYR A 68 15.67 -31.66 7.37
N ILE A 69 16.53 -30.69 7.67
CA ILE A 69 17.82 -30.51 6.98
C ILE A 69 18.90 -31.44 7.56
N GLU A 70 18.78 -31.78 8.85
CA GLU A 70 19.74 -32.63 9.56
C GLU A 70 19.51 -34.13 9.32
N GLU A 71 18.30 -34.53 8.90
CA GLU A 71 17.94 -35.89 8.45
C GLU A 71 18.34 -36.18 6.98
#